data_AF-A0A815V3H6-F1
#
_entry.id   AF-A0A815V3H6-F1
#
_cell.length_a   1.000
_cell.length_b   1.000
_cell.length_c   1.000
_cell.angle_alpha   90.00
_cell.angle_beta   90.00
_cell.angle_gamma   90.00
#
_symmetry.space_group_name_H-M   'P 1'
#
loop_
_entity.id
_entity.type
_entity.pdbx_description
1 polymer ?
#
loop_
_entity_poly.entity_id
_entity_poly.type
_entity_poly.pdbx_seq_one_letter_code
_entity_poly.pdbx_strand_id
1 'polypeptide(L)'
;MTFSIRKRIDEQFPATLIDISHVECFSKLGIGLIHVKNNEMKNYLANKVGKISLSPQDSSAMISFTTTFEYVSYIVLDTTNVKDDIEWPTSEEIIKRWIEVYSGEKPRSCDQVDIQFPNIYRIVTSSLEQLQHVMDNEDFGVQQLCARVYLGADCGHIENLSRSATEDELRTAISNAVGEKDDISKLSLYIQLNKQTHNVCVIATNKARKWSTKIIYYKGNPISAAESLTRSLLVHSNSEIFNINDIISHDMFAGKVKLTKCRGNDFILEVLDKEVYDKCLKRKALRIDEKLLLSMEIYTPYSDPSDSEIDADTWYKREMFRYKADIMQFVSNPEHKIFRFKWNPQIWLEQFKRVVHTNQNPKSMDGSLEQQKASPDEMRHRLRVTIMLNTIATIRKKSYVIDNREIKLNLDPNMKTIIYNHQSKLKEGGPMPLKKTPFAKTKVEVVNEDCLIVYKNFIDRGKKPLLLNMASATSPGGGYRKGDGAQEENLFRRSDYLRSLDIGLDEFIEDSSDRSHCSSTCDLDSYFDSRRMYPMDEYGAIYTSDLTFFRQPEKTGYAFMEEPLNNVCSLAIAAYRDPKLDGNMLAPKYAVGLRKKIENMFSIAYHH
;
A
#
# COMPACT_ATOMS: atom_id res chain seq x y z
N MET A 1 9.13 46.12 20.45
CA MET A 1 8.71 44.82 21.03
C MET A 1 8.90 44.78 22.54
N THR A 2 10.07 45.15 23.07
CA THR A 2 10.36 45.15 24.52
C THR A 2 9.40 46.00 25.34
N PHE A 3 9.18 47.26 24.92
CA PHE A 3 8.25 48.18 25.58
C PHE A 3 6.79 47.67 25.56
N SER A 4 6.37 47.04 24.46
CA SER A 4 5.01 46.52 24.30
C SER A 4 4.75 45.26 25.13
N ILE A 5 5.74 44.36 25.26
CA ILE A 5 5.63 43.15 26.09
C ILE A 5 5.59 43.54 27.57
N ARG A 6 6.51 44.41 28.01
CA ARG A 6 6.56 44.87 29.41
C ARG A 6 5.27 45.57 29.80
N LYS A 7 4.83 46.55 29.01
CA LYS A 7 3.57 47.28 29.22
C LYS A 7 2.38 46.33 29.32
N ARG A 8 2.33 45.30 28.47
CA ARG A 8 1.20 44.36 28.46
C ARG A 8 1.15 43.47 29.70
N ILE A 9 2.32 43.05 30.21
CA ILE A 9 2.39 42.29 31.45
C ILE A 9 2.00 43.18 32.64
N ASP A 10 2.50 44.43 32.69
CA ASP A 10 2.14 45.40 33.73
C ASP A 10 0.63 45.78 33.69
N GLU A 11 -0.01 45.79 32.51
CA GLU A 11 -1.46 46.00 32.36
C GLU A 11 -2.30 44.83 32.86
N GLN A 12 -1.83 43.60 32.70
CA GLN A 12 -2.57 42.39 33.09
C GLN A 12 -2.37 42.00 34.55
N PHE A 13 -1.25 42.39 35.17
CA PHE A 13 -0.91 42.00 36.53
C PHE A 13 -0.49 43.23 37.33
N PRO A 14 -1.10 43.49 38.51
CA PRO A 14 -0.68 44.58 39.36
C PRO A 14 0.76 44.38 39.82
N ALA A 15 1.52 45.47 39.99
CA ALA A 15 2.94 45.45 40.36
C ALA A 15 3.23 44.75 41.71
N THR A 16 2.21 44.55 42.55
CA THR A 16 2.28 43.78 43.80
C THR A 16 2.31 42.26 43.58
N LEU A 17 1.97 41.78 42.38
CA LEU A 17 1.85 40.36 42.05
C LEU A 17 3.02 39.84 41.21
N ILE A 18 3.59 40.66 40.32
CA ILE A 18 4.71 40.29 39.45
C ILE A 18 5.71 41.44 39.40
N ASP A 19 6.92 41.22 39.92
CA ASP A 19 8.01 42.18 39.94
C ASP A 19 9.07 41.80 38.90
N ILE A 20 8.97 42.43 37.72
CA ILE A 20 9.88 42.23 36.60
C ILE A 20 10.99 43.28 36.70
N SER A 21 12.24 42.84 36.75
CA SER A 21 13.40 43.74 36.78
C SER A 21 13.79 44.21 35.38
N HIS A 22 13.80 43.30 34.41
CA HIS A 22 14.23 43.57 33.06
C HIS A 22 13.56 42.62 32.06
N VAL A 23 13.37 43.10 30.82
CA VAL A 23 12.89 42.28 29.70
C VAL A 23 13.84 42.47 28.54
N GLU A 24 14.42 41.39 28.06
CA GLU A 24 15.23 41.36 26.84
C GLU A 24 14.41 40.74 25.72
N CYS A 25 14.54 41.24 24.50
CA CYS A 25 13.75 40.76 23.37
C CYS A 25 14.66 40.45 22.19
N PHE A 26 14.60 39.20 21.76
CA PHE A 26 15.30 38.65 20.61
C PHE A 26 14.28 38.55 19.47
N SER A 27 13.96 39.69 18.88
CA SER A 27 12.83 39.81 17.93
C SER A 27 12.96 38.90 16.71
N LYS A 28 14.19 38.65 16.25
CA LYS A 28 14.46 37.74 15.15
C LYS A 28 14.19 36.27 15.53
N LEU A 29 14.40 35.87 16.79
CA LEU A 29 14.04 34.54 17.32
C LEU A 29 12.57 34.45 17.76
N GLY A 30 11.87 35.57 17.87
CA GLY A 30 10.53 35.62 18.45
C GLY A 30 10.49 35.29 19.95
N ILE A 31 11.60 35.51 20.67
CA ILE A 31 11.76 35.17 22.09
C ILE A 31 11.91 36.45 22.93
N GLY A 32 11.34 36.44 24.14
CA GLY A 32 11.61 37.43 25.17
C GLY A 32 12.10 36.76 26.45
N LEU A 33 13.19 37.26 27.02
CA LEU A 33 13.71 36.84 28.32
C LEU A 33 13.17 37.80 29.39
N ILE A 34 12.52 37.26 30.42
CA ILE A 34 11.91 38.05 31.49
C ILE A 34 12.65 37.74 32.79
N HIS A 35 13.32 38.75 33.32
CA HIS A 35 13.98 38.66 34.61
C HIS A 35 12.97 39.02 35.71
N VAL A 36 12.71 38.06 36.59
CA VAL A 36 11.83 38.20 37.76
C VAL A 36 12.64 38.04 39.04
N LYS A 37 12.23 38.70 40.12
CA LYS A 37 13.02 38.73 41.37
C LYS A 37 13.10 37.40 42.13
N ASN A 38 12.13 36.49 41.95
CA ASN A 38 12.11 35.21 42.66
C ASN A 38 11.58 34.04 41.81
N ASN A 39 11.89 32.81 42.22
CA ASN A 39 11.47 31.59 41.52
C ASN A 39 9.96 31.32 41.60
N GLU A 40 9.28 31.84 42.62
CA GLU A 40 7.81 31.70 42.75
C GLU A 40 7.09 32.43 41.61
N MET A 41 7.51 33.66 41.29
CA MET A 41 6.97 34.44 40.17
C MET A 41 7.28 33.79 38.82
N LYS A 42 8.47 33.21 38.66
CA LYS A 42 8.85 32.44 37.48
C LYS A 42 7.88 31.28 37.25
N ASN A 43 7.60 30.50 38.30
CA ASN A 43 6.66 29.38 38.23
C ASN A 43 5.21 29.84 38.05
N TYR A 44 4.83 30.98 38.64
CA TYR A 44 3.51 31.57 38.45
C TYR A 44 3.26 31.96 36.98
N LEU A 45 4.21 32.67 36.36
CA LEU A 45 4.11 33.05 34.95
C LEU A 45 4.05 31.83 34.02
N ALA A 46 4.94 30.85 34.22
CA ALA A 46 5.00 29.68 33.35
C ALA A 46 3.82 28.70 33.55
N ASN A 47 3.45 28.41 34.80
CA ASN A 47 2.52 27.31 35.10
C ASN A 47 1.10 27.76 35.44
N LYS A 48 0.91 28.97 35.98
CA LYS A 48 -0.42 29.50 36.34
C LYS A 48 -0.97 30.42 35.26
N VAL A 49 -0.17 31.34 34.74
CA VAL A 49 -0.57 32.23 33.65
C VAL A 49 -0.47 31.49 32.32
N GLY A 50 0.70 30.94 32.00
CA GLY A 50 0.97 30.12 30.83
C GLY A 50 0.97 30.91 29.51
N LYS A 51 -0.12 31.62 29.18
CA LYS A 51 -0.24 32.40 27.95
C LYS A 51 -1.02 33.70 28.16
N ILE A 52 -0.61 34.75 27.45
CA ILE A 52 -1.33 36.04 27.41
C ILE A 52 -1.43 36.56 25.98
N SER A 53 -2.48 37.33 25.69
CA SER A 53 -2.62 37.99 24.40
C SER A 53 -1.83 39.31 24.38
N LEU A 54 -0.97 39.45 23.37
CA LEU A 54 -0.16 40.64 23.11
C LEU A 54 -1.03 41.82 22.61
N SER A 55 -2.14 41.52 21.93
CA SER A 55 -3.10 42.52 21.43
C SER A 55 -4.55 42.11 21.72
N PRO A 56 -5.35 42.93 22.45
CA PRO A 56 -6.75 42.62 22.76
C PRO A 56 -7.64 42.35 21.54
N GLN A 57 -7.25 42.87 20.37
CA GLN A 57 -8.03 42.83 19.13
C GLN A 57 -7.55 41.73 18.16
N ASP A 58 -6.40 41.09 18.44
CA ASP A 58 -5.83 40.05 17.59
C ASP A 58 -5.56 38.79 18.43
N SER A 59 -6.46 37.82 18.30
CA SER A 59 -6.37 36.53 18.99
C SER A 59 -5.19 35.66 18.51
N SER A 60 -4.52 36.02 17.41
CA SER A 60 -3.38 35.27 16.86
C SER A 60 -2.03 35.65 17.49
N ALA A 61 -1.94 36.81 18.12
CA ALA A 61 -0.73 37.31 18.76
C ALA A 61 -0.68 36.92 20.25
N MET A 62 -0.28 35.69 20.53
CA MET A 62 -0.15 35.15 21.90
C MET A 62 1.32 35.05 22.34
N ILE A 63 1.59 35.45 23.58
CA ILE A 63 2.85 35.18 24.29
C ILE A 63 2.63 33.94 25.16
N SER A 64 3.55 32.99 25.09
CA SER A 64 3.61 31.84 26.01
C SER A 64 4.82 31.95 26.92
N PHE A 65 4.63 31.69 28.21
CA PHE A 65 5.69 31.69 29.22
C PHE A 65 6.21 30.27 29.43
N THR A 66 7.54 30.12 29.49
CA THR A 66 8.20 28.85 29.81
C THR A 66 9.36 29.10 30.77
N THR A 67 9.63 28.14 31.65
CA THR A 67 10.78 28.17 32.58
C THR A 67 12.07 27.68 31.97
N THR A 68 11.98 27.00 30.83
CA THR A 68 13.08 26.35 30.10
C THR A 68 12.99 26.72 28.63
N PHE A 69 14.11 27.15 28.07
CA PHE A 69 14.23 27.35 26.63
C PHE A 69 15.25 26.35 26.08
N GLU A 70 14.85 25.61 25.06
CA GLU A 70 15.73 24.68 24.38
C GLU A 70 16.55 25.44 23.34
N TYR A 71 17.86 25.50 23.59
CA TYR A 71 18.86 26.13 22.71
C TYR A 71 19.18 25.28 21.47
N VAL A 72 18.18 24.57 20.96
CA VAL A 72 18.30 23.57 19.90
C VAL A 72 18.11 24.25 18.55
N SER A 73 19.10 24.06 17.69
CA SER A 73 19.09 24.50 16.31
C SER A 73 19.50 23.33 15.41
N TYR A 74 19.19 23.44 14.13
CA TYR A 74 19.56 22.42 13.16
C TYR A 74 20.34 23.04 12.01
N ILE A 75 21.48 22.45 11.69
CA ILE A 75 22.32 22.82 10.55
C ILE A 75 22.00 21.85 9.44
N VAL A 76 21.58 22.38 8.29
CA VAL A 76 21.26 21.59 7.10
C VAL A 76 22.25 21.98 6.02
N LEU A 77 23.16 21.06 5.68
CA LEU A 77 24.08 21.23 4.56
C LEU A 77 23.30 21.06 3.24
N ASP A 78 23.58 21.94 2.28
CA ASP A 78 22.94 21.96 0.97
C ASP A 78 23.36 20.75 0.13
N THR A 79 22.38 20.11 -0.50
CA THR A 79 22.53 18.88 -1.27
C THR A 79 22.45 19.11 -2.78
N THR A 80 22.11 20.32 -3.26
CA THR A 80 21.76 20.53 -4.68
C THR A 80 22.90 20.32 -5.67
N ASN A 81 24.16 20.47 -5.25
CA ASN A 81 25.35 20.36 -6.11
C ASN A 81 26.35 19.29 -5.63
N VAL A 82 25.88 18.33 -4.85
CA VAL A 82 26.71 17.31 -4.23
C VAL A 82 26.90 16.11 -5.16
N LYS A 83 28.16 15.65 -5.33
CA LYS A 83 28.47 14.41 -6.05
C LYS A 83 28.13 13.19 -5.17
N ASP A 84 27.82 12.05 -5.80
CA ASP A 84 27.37 10.84 -5.09
C ASP A 84 28.37 10.29 -4.04
N ASP A 85 29.67 10.59 -4.17
CA ASP A 85 30.74 10.12 -3.28
C ASP A 85 31.20 11.17 -2.24
N ILE A 86 30.35 12.10 -1.82
CA ILE A 86 30.76 13.08 -0.82
C ILE A 86 30.96 12.44 0.56
N GLU A 87 32.06 12.81 1.22
CA GLU A 87 32.26 12.50 2.63
C GLU A 87 31.61 13.60 3.48
N TRP A 88 30.63 13.22 4.30
CA TRP A 88 29.91 14.16 5.16
C TRP A 88 30.78 14.57 6.35
N PRO A 89 30.80 15.86 6.75
CA PRO A 89 31.56 16.31 7.90
C PRO A 89 31.21 15.53 9.18
N THR A 90 32.19 15.27 10.02
CA THR A 90 31.96 14.77 11.37
C THR A 90 31.35 15.85 12.25
N SER A 91 30.68 15.46 13.34
CA SER A 91 30.20 16.42 14.36
C SER A 91 31.33 17.32 14.88
N GLU A 92 32.55 16.80 14.98
CA GLU A 92 33.71 17.58 15.45
C GLU A 92 34.11 18.66 14.45
N GLU A 93 34.06 18.38 13.15
CA GLU A 93 34.33 19.37 12.09
C GLU A 93 33.25 20.46 12.06
N ILE A 94 31.98 20.09 12.26
CA ILE A 94 30.88 21.05 12.40
C ILE A 94 31.11 21.95 13.62
N ILE A 95 31.46 21.39 14.78
CA ILE A 95 31.77 22.15 15.99
C ILE A 95 32.96 23.09 15.75
N LYS A 96 34.04 22.60 15.14
CA LYS A 96 35.22 23.41 14.85
C LYS A 96 34.83 24.61 13.98
N ARG A 97 34.07 24.37 12.92
CA ARG A 97 33.65 25.43 12.01
C ARG A 97 32.69 26.41 12.69
N TRP A 98 31.79 25.92 13.53
CA TRP A 98 30.89 26.75 14.33
C TRP A 98 31.67 27.73 15.21
N ILE A 99 32.69 27.25 15.92
CA ILE A 99 33.56 28.06 16.77
C ILE A 99 34.30 29.14 15.95
N GLU A 100 34.78 28.81 14.75
CA GLU A 100 35.46 29.75 13.85
C GLU A 100 34.53 30.88 13.38
N VAL A 101 33.29 30.57 13.02
CA VAL A 101 32.32 31.55 12.51
C VAL A 101 31.78 32.44 13.64
N TYR A 102 31.56 31.87 14.83
CA TYR A 102 30.91 32.55 15.94
C TYR A 102 31.87 32.87 17.10
N SER A 103 33.10 33.29 16.77
CA SER A 103 34.04 33.94 17.70
C SER A 103 34.41 33.15 18.97
N GLY A 104 34.57 31.84 18.86
CA GLY A 104 35.11 31.02 19.95
C GLY A 104 34.07 30.32 20.83
N GLU A 105 32.78 30.58 20.63
CA GLU A 105 31.74 30.01 21.49
C GLU A 105 31.45 28.54 21.16
N LYS A 106 31.77 27.65 22.10
CA LYS A 106 31.60 26.21 21.92
C LYS A 106 30.14 25.79 22.18
N PRO A 107 29.49 25.07 21.24
CA PRO A 107 28.18 24.48 21.50
C PRO A 107 28.29 23.37 22.56
N ARG A 108 27.19 23.14 23.28
CA ARG A 108 27.07 22.09 24.30
C ARG A 108 27.12 20.69 23.67
N SER A 109 26.46 20.50 22.54
CA SER A 109 26.56 19.27 21.74
C SER A 109 26.31 19.54 20.26
N CYS A 110 26.81 18.65 19.41
CA CYS A 110 26.51 18.61 17.99
C CYS A 110 26.43 17.15 17.55
N ASP A 111 25.26 16.73 17.07
CA ASP A 111 24.96 15.35 16.77
C ASP A 111 24.35 15.25 15.37
N GLN A 112 24.86 14.36 14.51
CA GLN A 112 24.18 14.05 13.25
C GLN A 112 22.82 13.44 13.56
N VAL A 113 21.75 14.00 12.96
CA VAL A 113 20.36 13.66 13.30
C VAL A 113 20.08 12.19 13.07
N ASP A 114 20.38 11.70 11.87
CA ASP A 114 20.22 10.30 11.52
C ASP A 114 21.14 9.95 10.34
N ILE A 115 21.60 8.70 10.28
CA ILE A 115 22.45 8.19 9.19
C ILE A 115 21.73 8.21 7.83
N GLN A 116 20.39 8.18 7.83
CA GLN A 116 19.56 8.34 6.62
C GLN A 116 19.50 9.80 6.12
N PHE A 117 19.91 10.76 6.95
CA PHE A 117 19.91 12.20 6.65
C PHE A 117 21.28 12.81 7.02
N PRO A 118 22.36 12.35 6.37
CA PRO A 118 23.72 12.60 6.84
C PRO A 118 24.14 14.08 6.75
N ASN A 119 23.41 14.90 6.01
CA ASN A 119 23.61 16.34 5.83
C ASN A 119 22.98 17.20 6.94
N ILE A 120 22.33 16.59 7.94
CA ILE A 120 21.59 17.30 8.99
C ILE A 120 22.22 17.06 10.36
N TYR A 121 22.51 18.16 11.06
CA TYR A 121 23.12 18.15 12.39
C TYR A 121 22.26 18.92 13.37
N ARG A 122 22.00 18.32 14.52
CA ARG A 122 21.39 18.97 15.68
C ARG A 122 22.50 19.62 16.49
N ILE A 123 22.39 20.92 16.76
CA ILE A 123 23.33 21.66 17.59
C ILE A 123 22.61 22.28 18.79
N VAL A 124 23.23 22.17 19.96
CA VAL A 124 22.71 22.76 21.20
C VAL A 124 23.67 23.85 21.65
N THR A 125 23.21 25.09 21.67
CA THR A 125 24.01 26.23 22.14
C THR A 125 23.89 26.39 23.66
N SER A 126 24.78 27.20 24.24
CA SER A 126 24.93 27.34 25.69
C SER A 126 24.13 28.53 26.25
N SER A 127 23.80 29.52 25.43
CA SER A 127 23.08 30.74 25.84
C SER A 127 22.27 31.38 24.70
N LEU A 128 21.45 32.36 25.04
CA LEU A 128 20.57 33.06 24.08
C LEU A 128 21.34 34.13 23.29
N GLU A 129 22.37 34.70 23.89
CA GLU A 129 23.32 35.63 23.27
C GLU A 129 24.09 34.92 22.15
N GLN A 130 24.54 33.67 22.40
CA GLN A 130 25.16 32.82 21.39
C GLN A 130 24.23 32.62 20.17
N LEU A 131 22.95 32.31 20.41
CA LEU A 131 21.98 32.17 19.32
C LEU A 131 21.75 33.47 18.55
N GLN A 132 21.79 34.61 19.24
CA GLN A 132 21.66 35.91 18.60
C GLN A 132 22.84 36.20 17.66
N HIS A 133 24.08 35.89 18.08
CA HIS A 133 25.25 36.03 17.21
C HIS A 133 25.16 35.17 15.94
N VAL A 134 24.55 33.98 16.06
CA VAL A 134 24.29 33.11 14.91
C VAL A 134 23.27 33.72 13.94
N MET A 135 22.22 34.36 14.45
CA MET A 135 21.22 35.07 13.62
C MET A 135 21.77 36.22 12.81
N ASP A 136 22.83 36.85 13.30
CA ASP A 136 23.39 38.03 12.65
C ASP A 136 24.41 37.66 11.56
N ASN A 137 24.87 36.39 11.54
CA ASN A 137 25.77 35.83 10.51
C ASN A 137 25.21 34.49 9.99
N GLU A 138 24.24 34.57 9.09
CA GLU A 138 23.55 33.42 8.51
C GLU A 138 24.42 32.61 7.51
N ASP A 139 25.48 33.24 6.98
CA ASP A 139 26.40 32.60 6.04
C ASP A 139 27.30 31.59 6.76
N PHE A 140 26.93 30.32 6.63
CA PHE A 140 27.63 29.20 7.24
C PHE A 140 28.03 28.19 6.16
N GLY A 141 29.31 27.86 6.10
CA GLY A 141 29.84 26.85 5.17
C GLY A 141 30.86 25.97 5.85
N VAL A 142 30.81 24.67 5.59
CA VAL A 142 31.72 23.66 6.13
C VAL A 142 32.30 22.88 4.97
N GLN A 143 33.63 22.81 4.88
CA GLN A 143 34.33 22.25 3.72
C GLN A 143 33.86 22.94 2.41
N GLN A 144 33.41 22.18 1.40
CA GLN A 144 32.87 22.72 0.15
C GLN A 144 31.34 22.91 0.16
N LEU A 145 30.70 22.72 1.32
CA LEU A 145 29.25 22.73 1.45
C LEU A 145 28.77 24.03 2.08
N CYS A 146 27.75 24.63 1.47
CA CYS A 146 26.96 25.67 2.10
C CYS A 146 25.98 25.02 3.08
N ALA A 147 25.63 25.70 4.17
CA ALA A 147 24.58 25.25 5.06
C ALA A 147 23.63 26.37 5.44
N ARG A 148 22.46 25.96 5.90
CA ARG A 148 21.48 26.83 6.55
C ARG A 148 21.30 26.40 7.99
N VAL A 149 21.20 27.38 8.88
CA VAL A 149 20.89 27.15 10.30
C VAL A 149 19.42 27.46 10.55
N TYR A 150 18.67 26.47 11.03
CA TYR A 150 17.28 26.60 11.49
C TYR A 150 17.30 26.75 13.01
N LEU A 151 17.12 27.97 13.47
CA LEU A 151 17.25 28.33 14.89
C LEU A 151 15.94 28.05 15.64
N GLY A 152 16.06 27.48 16.85
CA GLY A 152 14.90 27.18 17.69
C GLY A 152 13.88 26.25 17.01
N ALA A 153 14.38 25.33 16.19
CA ALA A 153 13.57 24.45 15.35
C ALA A 153 13.29 23.12 16.06
N ASP A 154 12.18 22.47 15.67
CA ASP A 154 11.92 21.07 16.00
C ASP A 154 12.27 20.19 14.81
N CYS A 155 12.74 18.98 15.08
CA CYS A 155 12.94 17.94 14.09
C CYS A 155 12.00 16.77 14.38
N GLY A 156 11.44 16.20 13.32
CA GLY A 156 10.69 14.96 13.40
C GLY A 156 10.71 14.24 12.07
N HIS A 157 10.12 13.05 12.06
CA HIS A 157 10.19 12.13 10.95
C HIS A 157 8.82 11.63 10.51
N ILE A 158 8.71 11.24 9.25
CA ILE A 158 7.56 10.52 8.70
C ILE A 158 8.11 9.28 8.01
N GLU A 159 7.54 8.12 8.30
CA GLU A 159 8.03 6.83 7.80
C GLU A 159 7.11 6.23 6.74
N ASN A 160 7.68 5.34 5.92
CA ASN A 160 6.93 4.43 5.04
C ASN A 160 6.03 5.14 4.01
N LEU A 161 6.45 6.28 3.48
CA LEU A 161 5.69 6.98 2.43
C LEU A 161 5.76 6.24 1.10
N SER A 162 4.75 6.47 0.24
CA SER A 162 4.69 5.96 -1.14
C SER A 162 5.91 6.37 -1.98
N ARG A 163 6.35 5.55 -2.94
CA ARG A 163 7.49 5.91 -3.82
C ARG A 163 7.28 7.14 -4.69
N SER A 164 6.03 7.56 -4.88
CA SER A 164 5.66 8.78 -5.58
C SER A 164 5.52 10.00 -4.67
N ALA A 165 5.91 9.91 -3.40
CA ALA A 165 5.95 11.06 -2.53
C ALA A 165 6.94 12.11 -3.05
N THR A 166 6.55 13.37 -2.99
CA THR A 166 7.41 14.50 -3.29
C THR A 166 7.46 15.46 -2.10
N GLU A 167 8.58 16.17 -1.95
CA GLU A 167 8.77 17.14 -0.88
C GLU A 167 7.76 18.29 -0.96
N ASP A 168 7.34 18.68 -2.17
CA ASP A 168 6.36 19.74 -2.39
C ASP A 168 4.95 19.29 -1.97
N GLU A 169 4.51 18.08 -2.33
CA GLU A 169 3.21 17.56 -1.88
C GLU A 169 3.16 17.43 -0.35
N LEU A 170 4.26 17.01 0.28
CA LEU A 170 4.39 16.93 1.74
C LEU A 170 4.36 18.31 2.39
N ARG A 171 5.01 19.31 1.77
CA ARG A 171 4.96 20.71 2.22
C ARG A 171 3.54 21.22 2.25
N THR A 172 2.77 20.99 1.20
CA THR A 172 1.36 21.37 1.15
C THR A 172 0.54 20.64 2.20
N ALA A 173 0.74 19.33 2.38
CA ALA A 173 0.04 18.55 3.39
C ALA A 173 0.32 19.06 4.82
N ILE A 174 1.58 19.36 5.14
CA ILE A 174 1.98 19.92 6.45
C ILE A 174 1.42 21.34 6.64
N SER A 175 1.49 22.19 5.61
CA SER A 175 0.98 23.57 5.67
C SER A 175 -0.52 23.58 5.99
N ASN A 176 -1.29 22.73 5.31
CA ASN A 176 -2.71 22.52 5.57
C ASN A 176 -2.98 22.03 7.00
N ALA A 177 -2.19 21.07 7.51
CA ALA A 177 -2.36 20.52 8.84
C ALA A 177 -2.12 21.56 9.97
N VAL A 178 -1.21 22.51 9.73
CA VAL A 178 -0.90 23.61 10.66
C VAL A 178 -1.89 24.77 10.53
N GLY A 179 -2.72 24.79 9.48
CA GLY A 179 -3.77 25.78 9.24
C GLY A 179 -3.30 27.02 8.49
N GLU A 180 -2.21 26.91 7.73
CA GLU A 180 -1.74 27.97 6.83
C GLU A 180 -2.46 27.84 5.47
N LYS A 181 -2.82 28.98 4.86
CA LYS A 181 -3.54 29.00 3.57
C LYS A 181 -2.62 28.73 2.38
N ASP A 182 -1.38 29.17 2.50
CA ASP A 182 -0.33 29.03 1.49
C ASP A 182 0.76 28.09 2.02
N ASP A 183 1.58 27.56 1.12
CA ASP A 183 2.68 26.69 1.50
C ASP A 183 3.69 27.43 2.40
N ILE A 184 4.03 26.79 3.52
CA ILE A 184 5.03 27.32 4.44
C ILE A 184 6.39 27.43 3.72
N SER A 185 6.97 28.63 3.80
CA SER A 185 8.28 28.95 3.21
C SER A 185 9.36 27.94 3.58
N LYS A 186 10.28 27.68 2.64
CA LYS A 186 11.49 26.86 2.86
C LYS A 186 12.40 27.39 3.97
N LEU A 187 12.23 28.65 4.38
CA LEU A 187 12.94 29.23 5.53
C LEU A 187 12.36 28.77 6.87
N SER A 188 11.07 28.43 6.92
CA SER A 188 10.39 28.00 8.16
C SER A 188 10.08 26.51 8.21
N LEU A 189 10.16 25.82 7.07
CA LEU A 189 9.90 24.40 6.96
C LEU A 189 10.88 23.78 5.96
N TYR A 190 11.80 22.98 6.45
CA TYR A 190 12.65 22.13 5.62
C TYR A 190 12.10 20.70 5.64
N ILE A 191 12.04 20.10 4.46
CA ILE A 191 11.57 18.73 4.25
C ILE A 191 12.61 18.09 3.36
N GLN A 192 13.15 16.96 3.81
CA GLN A 192 14.05 16.15 3.00
C GLN A 192 13.49 14.73 2.92
N LEU A 193 13.24 14.27 1.70
CA LEU A 193 12.79 12.90 1.42
C LEU A 193 14.00 12.02 1.09
N ASN A 194 14.20 10.96 1.87
CA ASN A 194 15.16 9.93 1.51
C ASN A 194 14.56 9.02 0.43
N LYS A 195 15.07 9.10 -0.80
CA LYS A 195 14.54 8.33 -1.95
C LYS A 195 14.72 6.82 -1.85
N GLN A 196 15.65 6.35 -1.01
CA GLN A 196 15.88 4.91 -0.82
C GLN A 196 14.87 4.34 0.19
N THR A 197 14.77 4.97 1.36
CA THR A 197 13.95 4.46 2.46
C THR A 197 12.52 4.96 2.43
N HIS A 198 12.25 6.05 1.71
CA HIS A 198 10.98 6.77 1.67
C HIS A 198 10.55 7.31 3.04
N ASN A 199 11.53 7.51 3.90
CA ASN A 199 11.38 8.25 5.13
C ASN A 199 11.68 9.72 4.87
N VAL A 200 11.10 10.59 5.70
CA VAL A 200 11.25 12.04 5.60
C VAL A 200 11.78 12.58 6.90
N CYS A 201 12.70 13.54 6.79
CA CYS A 201 13.09 14.40 7.89
C CYS A 201 12.45 15.77 7.69
N VAL A 202 11.81 16.29 8.74
CA VAL A 202 11.16 17.59 8.73
C VAL A 202 11.79 18.45 9.82
N ILE A 203 12.32 19.60 9.45
CA ILE A 203 12.78 20.64 10.39
C ILE A 203 11.84 21.82 10.26
N ALA A 204 11.23 22.21 11.38
CA ALA A 204 10.21 23.25 11.41
C ALA A 204 10.56 24.33 12.44
N THR A 205 10.46 25.59 12.06
CA THR A 205 10.62 26.75 12.95
C THR A 205 9.30 27.49 13.12
N ASN A 206 9.23 28.39 14.11
CA ASN A 206 8.09 29.29 14.30
C ASN A 206 6.73 28.54 14.39
N LYS A 207 5.72 29.02 13.67
CA LYS A 207 4.38 28.41 13.63
C LYS A 207 4.39 26.97 13.09
N ALA A 208 5.33 26.64 12.22
CA ALA A 208 5.42 25.33 11.60
C ALA A 208 5.71 24.22 12.62
N ARG A 209 6.35 24.54 13.75
CA ARG A 209 6.66 23.59 14.85
C ARG A 209 5.46 22.77 15.33
N LYS A 210 4.25 23.32 15.22
CA LYS A 210 3.02 22.62 15.62
C LYS A 210 2.72 21.37 14.76
N TRP A 211 3.38 21.20 13.61
CA TRP A 211 3.13 20.11 12.66
C TRP A 211 3.19 18.72 13.30
N SER A 212 4.15 18.47 14.18
CA SER A 212 4.36 17.16 14.81
C SER A 212 3.23 16.73 15.74
N THR A 213 2.44 17.69 16.23
CA THR A 213 1.27 17.45 17.10
C THR A 213 -0.06 17.31 16.32
N LYS A 214 0.00 17.35 14.99
CA LYS A 214 -1.18 17.29 14.11
C LYS A 214 -1.23 15.96 13.37
N ILE A 215 -2.45 15.50 13.10
CA ILE A 215 -2.68 14.44 12.11
C ILE A 215 -2.52 15.09 10.74
N ILE A 216 -1.60 14.57 9.95
CA ILE A 216 -1.32 15.06 8.59
C ILE A 216 -2.04 14.13 7.63
N TYR A 217 -2.79 14.68 6.68
CA TYR A 217 -3.45 13.89 5.64
C TYR A 217 -2.67 14.02 4.34
N TYR A 218 -2.09 12.91 3.88
CA TYR A 218 -1.35 12.85 2.62
C TYR A 218 -2.08 11.90 1.66
N LYS A 219 -2.52 12.44 0.52
CA LYS A 219 -3.34 11.72 -0.48
C LYS A 219 -4.56 11.00 0.14
N GLY A 220 -5.18 11.61 1.16
CA GLY A 220 -6.34 11.07 1.86
C GLY A 220 -6.02 10.12 3.02
N ASN A 221 -4.77 9.67 3.16
CA ASN A 221 -4.35 8.78 4.24
C ASN A 221 -3.76 9.58 5.41
N PRO A 222 -4.13 9.26 6.66
CA PRO A 222 -3.51 9.86 7.83
C PRO A 222 -2.08 9.35 7.97
N ILE A 223 -1.13 10.27 8.09
CA ILE A 223 0.28 10.00 8.43
C ILE A 223 0.62 10.74 9.73
N SER A 224 1.47 10.12 10.54
CA SER A 224 1.86 10.65 11.86
C SER A 224 3.33 11.00 11.87
N ALA A 225 3.68 12.05 12.59
CA ALA A 225 5.06 12.39 12.89
C ALA A 225 5.60 11.47 14.00
N ALA A 226 6.86 11.08 13.88
CA ALA A 226 7.63 10.38 14.90
C ALA A 226 8.82 11.23 15.34
N GLU A 227 9.21 11.14 16.62
CA GLU A 227 10.39 11.85 17.13
C GLU A 227 11.70 11.27 16.56
N SER A 228 11.73 9.98 16.26
CA SER A 228 12.87 9.28 15.67
C SER A 228 12.42 8.21 14.68
N LEU A 229 13.28 7.89 13.72
CA LEU A 229 13.05 6.78 12.79
C LEU A 229 13.15 5.43 13.50
N THR A 230 12.34 4.48 13.03
CA THR A 230 12.45 3.07 13.34
C THR A 230 13.75 2.53 12.72
N ARG A 231 14.57 1.89 13.55
CA ARG A 231 15.91 1.39 13.18
C ARG A 231 15.84 -0.08 12.75
N SER A 232 15.19 -0.34 11.63
CA SER A 232 15.06 -1.70 11.10
C SER A 232 16.21 -2.04 10.15
N LEU A 233 16.89 -3.15 10.44
CA LEU A 233 17.91 -3.75 9.58
C LEU A 233 17.32 -4.94 8.83
N LEU A 234 17.55 -4.98 7.53
CA LEU A 234 17.44 -6.21 6.75
C LEU A 234 18.76 -6.94 6.85
N VAL A 235 18.70 -8.19 7.30
CA VAL A 235 19.87 -9.04 7.50
C VAL A 235 19.72 -10.29 6.67
N HIS A 236 20.73 -10.57 5.85
CA HIS A 236 20.80 -11.76 5.01
C HIS A 236 21.93 -12.66 5.48
N SER A 237 21.61 -13.94 5.67
CA SER A 237 22.56 -14.99 6.04
C SER A 237 23.12 -15.68 4.78
N ASN A 238 24.44 -15.89 4.76
CA ASN A 238 25.09 -16.72 3.73
C ASN A 238 24.82 -18.23 3.88
N SER A 239 24.15 -18.65 4.96
CA SER A 239 23.82 -20.04 5.28
C SER A 239 22.32 -20.22 5.48
N GLU A 240 21.76 -21.32 4.98
CA GLU A 240 20.37 -21.73 5.26
C GLU A 240 20.21 -22.40 6.63
N ILE A 241 21.31 -22.83 7.23
CA ILE A 241 21.34 -23.49 8.53
C ILE A 241 22.02 -22.53 9.51
N PHE A 242 21.21 -21.76 10.24
CA PHE A 242 21.66 -20.87 11.31
C PHE A 242 20.63 -20.83 12.44
N ASN A 243 21.10 -20.57 13.65
CA ASN A 243 20.25 -20.37 14.81
C ASN A 243 20.13 -18.88 15.11
N ILE A 244 18.91 -18.36 15.03
CA ILE A 244 18.65 -16.93 15.26
C ILE A 244 19.02 -16.48 16.67
N ASN A 245 19.00 -17.39 17.66
CA ASN A 245 19.38 -17.07 19.04
C ASN A 245 20.88 -16.77 19.15
N ASP A 246 21.73 -17.40 18.33
CA ASP A 246 23.17 -17.14 18.32
C ASP A 246 23.47 -15.74 17.78
N ILE A 247 22.64 -15.28 16.84
CA ILE A 247 22.68 -13.92 16.30
C ILE A 247 22.21 -12.92 17.34
N ILE A 248 21.03 -13.11 17.93
CA ILE A 248 20.46 -12.16 18.91
C ILE A 248 21.33 -12.09 20.17
N SER A 249 21.98 -13.19 20.56
CA SER A 249 22.86 -13.25 21.73
C SER A 249 24.29 -12.76 21.47
N HIS A 250 24.65 -12.49 20.21
CA HIS A 250 25.96 -11.94 19.87
C HIS A 250 26.17 -10.60 20.58
N ASP A 251 27.40 -10.31 21.04
CA ASP A 251 27.74 -9.12 21.86
C ASP A 251 27.25 -7.78 21.29
N MET A 252 27.21 -7.68 19.95
CA MET A 252 26.68 -6.50 19.25
C MET A 252 25.17 -6.29 19.44
N PHE A 253 24.42 -7.37 19.58
CA PHE A 253 22.95 -7.43 19.51
C PHE A 253 22.26 -7.77 20.83
N ALA A 254 22.95 -8.43 21.75
CA ALA A 254 22.40 -8.90 23.01
C ALA A 254 21.70 -7.78 23.80
N GLY A 255 20.38 -7.92 23.98
CA GLY A 255 19.53 -6.94 24.68
C GLY A 255 19.28 -5.63 23.91
N LYS A 256 19.78 -5.50 22.68
CA LYS A 256 19.72 -4.29 21.85
C LYS A 256 18.96 -4.46 20.55
N VAL A 257 18.53 -5.69 20.22
CA VAL A 257 17.72 -5.95 19.03
C VAL A 257 16.47 -6.76 19.36
N LYS A 258 15.46 -6.60 18.51
CA LYS A 258 14.26 -7.41 18.51
C LYS A 258 14.05 -8.00 17.12
N LEU A 259 13.92 -9.32 17.06
CA LEU A 259 13.54 -10.00 15.82
C LEU A 259 12.09 -9.66 15.49
N THR A 260 11.88 -9.03 14.34
CA THR A 260 10.53 -8.67 13.87
C THR A 260 10.00 -9.69 12.88
N LYS A 261 10.86 -10.26 12.04
CA LYS A 261 10.48 -11.19 10.96
C LYS A 261 11.66 -12.08 10.61
N CYS A 262 11.39 -13.34 10.27
CA CYS A 262 12.40 -14.29 9.75
C CYS A 262 11.79 -15.09 8.60
N ARG A 263 12.49 -15.20 7.47
CA ARG A 263 12.05 -15.88 6.24
C ARG A 263 13.25 -16.47 5.49
N GLY A 264 13.44 -17.78 5.58
CA GLY A 264 14.61 -18.43 4.98
C GLY A 264 15.89 -17.80 5.52
N ASN A 265 16.70 -17.24 4.63
CA ASN A 265 17.99 -16.62 4.99
C ASN A 265 17.87 -15.14 5.35
N ASP A 266 16.71 -14.53 5.11
CA ASP A 266 16.47 -13.11 5.36
C ASP A 266 15.68 -12.91 6.64
N PHE A 267 16.11 -11.96 7.46
CA PHE A 267 15.37 -11.58 8.65
C PHE A 267 15.49 -10.08 8.94
N ILE A 268 14.51 -9.56 9.67
CA ILE A 268 14.42 -8.14 10.00
C ILE A 268 14.64 -7.98 11.50
N LEU A 269 15.65 -7.19 11.85
CA LEU A 269 15.97 -6.82 13.22
C LEU A 269 15.59 -5.36 13.46
N GLU A 270 14.77 -5.10 14.47
CA GLU A 270 14.59 -3.76 15.02
C GLU A 270 15.71 -3.51 16.04
N VAL A 271 16.54 -2.50 15.81
CA VAL A 271 17.68 -2.16 16.65
C VAL A 271 17.31 -1.03 17.60
N LEU A 272 17.30 -1.31 18.91
CA LEU A 272 16.90 -0.37 19.94
C LEU A 272 17.96 0.72 20.19
N ASP A 273 19.23 0.40 19.96
CA ASP A 273 20.40 1.26 20.20
C ASP A 273 20.87 1.94 18.90
N LYS A 274 20.93 3.28 18.88
CA LYS A 274 21.34 4.06 17.71
C LYS A 274 22.78 3.79 17.27
N GLU A 275 23.71 3.67 18.22
CA GLU A 275 25.12 3.46 17.89
C GLU A 275 25.35 2.08 17.28
N VAL A 276 24.62 1.06 17.77
CA VAL A 276 24.64 -0.28 17.17
C VAL A 276 24.10 -0.24 15.75
N TYR A 277 22.96 0.41 15.51
CA TYR A 277 22.38 0.54 14.18
C TYR A 277 23.34 1.23 13.19
N ASP A 278 23.90 2.38 13.58
CA ASP A 278 24.87 3.13 12.77
C ASP A 278 26.13 2.28 12.49
N LYS A 279 26.59 1.51 13.46
CA LYS A 279 27.75 0.60 13.32
C LYS A 279 27.45 -0.56 12.36
N CYS A 280 26.25 -1.13 12.42
CA CYS A 280 25.82 -2.18 11.50
C CYS A 280 25.82 -1.68 10.05
N LEU A 281 25.23 -0.51 9.80
CA LEU A 281 25.15 0.08 8.46
C LEU A 281 26.52 0.49 7.90
N LYS A 282 27.41 0.99 8.76
CA LYS A 282 28.80 1.30 8.37
C LYS A 282 29.59 0.04 8.03
N ARG A 283 29.44 -1.03 8.82
CA ARG A 283 30.17 -2.29 8.60
C ARG A 283 29.63 -3.12 7.45
N LYS A 284 28.32 -3.06 7.18
CA LYS A 284 27.57 -3.84 6.18
C LYS A 284 27.63 -5.37 6.31
N ALA A 285 28.54 -5.90 7.13
CA ALA A 285 28.66 -7.32 7.40
C ALA A 285 29.06 -7.59 8.86
N LEU A 286 28.58 -8.70 9.39
CA LEU A 286 28.91 -9.20 10.72
C LEU A 286 29.14 -10.71 10.65
N ARG A 287 30.30 -11.15 11.14
CA ARG A 287 30.62 -12.57 11.27
C ARG A 287 30.23 -13.02 12.68
N ILE A 288 29.41 -14.06 12.77
CA ILE A 288 28.97 -14.64 14.04
C ILE A 288 29.89 -15.80 14.44
N ASP A 289 30.24 -16.67 13.49
CA ASP A 289 31.20 -17.76 13.66
C ASP A 289 32.00 -18.01 12.36
N GLU A 290 32.78 -19.10 12.29
CA GLU A 290 33.61 -19.42 11.12
C GLU A 290 32.81 -19.57 9.81
N LYS A 291 31.53 -19.96 9.88
CA LYS A 291 30.67 -20.28 8.73
C LYS A 291 29.57 -19.25 8.51
N LEU A 292 29.09 -18.59 9.57
CA LEU A 292 27.96 -17.67 9.52
C LEU A 292 28.43 -16.22 9.35
N LEU A 293 28.20 -15.70 8.14
CA LEU A 293 28.39 -14.31 7.78
C LEU A 293 27.04 -13.68 7.44
N LEU A 294 26.73 -12.59 8.12
CA LEU A 294 25.54 -11.81 7.92
C LEU A 294 25.88 -10.58 7.09
N SER A 295 25.16 -10.32 6.00
CA SER A 295 25.14 -9.00 5.36
C SER A 295 23.97 -8.19 5.91
N MET A 296 24.20 -6.90 6.14
CA MET A 296 23.24 -6.01 6.80
C MET A 296 23.05 -4.76 5.95
N GLU A 297 21.80 -4.41 5.74
CA GLU A 297 21.40 -3.19 5.04
C GLU A 297 20.18 -2.56 5.70
N ILE A 298 19.87 -1.33 5.30
CA ILE A 298 18.67 -0.63 5.78
C ILE A 298 17.44 -1.40 5.30
N TYR A 299 16.56 -1.79 6.22
CA TYR A 299 15.27 -2.34 5.81
C TYR A 299 14.42 -1.25 5.17
N THR A 300 13.83 -1.56 4.02
CA THR A 300 12.82 -0.70 3.40
C THR A 300 11.53 -1.50 3.28
N PRO A 301 10.33 -0.91 3.48
CA PRO A 301 9.05 -1.62 3.32
C PRO A 301 8.86 -2.24 1.93
N TYR A 302 9.64 -1.75 0.97
CA TYR A 302 9.64 -2.15 -0.42
C TYR A 302 10.68 -3.21 -0.77
N SER A 303 11.48 -3.69 0.19
CA SER A 303 12.48 -4.73 -0.08
C SER A 303 11.85 -6.11 -0.28
N ASP A 304 10.73 -6.40 0.42
CA ASP A 304 9.94 -7.62 0.23
C ASP A 304 8.63 -7.28 -0.50
N PRO A 305 8.40 -7.80 -1.72
CA PRO A 305 7.12 -7.67 -2.42
C PRO A 305 5.92 -8.11 -1.58
N SER A 306 6.11 -9.05 -0.64
CA SER A 306 5.04 -9.55 0.22
C SER A 306 4.56 -8.56 1.28
N ASP A 307 5.36 -7.53 1.57
CA ASP A 307 5.00 -6.47 2.50
C ASP A 307 4.34 -5.28 1.78
N SER A 308 4.54 -5.18 0.47
CA SER A 308 4.01 -4.14 -0.40
C SER A 308 2.68 -4.53 -1.04
N GLU A 309 1.85 -3.53 -1.32
CA GLU A 309 0.63 -3.69 -2.11
C GLU A 309 0.90 -3.54 -3.61
N ILE A 310 0.02 -4.10 -4.43
CA ILE A 310 -0.07 -3.73 -5.85
C ILE A 310 -0.64 -2.32 -5.90
N ASP A 311 0.21 -1.35 -6.21
CA ASP A 311 -0.15 0.06 -6.24
C ASP A 311 0.43 0.76 -7.48
N ALA A 312 0.26 2.08 -7.53
CA ALA A 312 0.74 2.90 -8.63
C ALA A 312 2.26 2.78 -8.83
N ASP A 313 3.03 2.68 -7.76
CA ASP A 313 4.48 2.76 -7.79
C ASP A 313 5.16 1.38 -7.86
N THR A 314 4.56 0.36 -7.26
CA THR A 314 5.06 -1.02 -7.28
C THR A 314 4.76 -1.71 -8.61
N TRP A 315 3.60 -1.43 -9.21
CA TRP A 315 3.12 -2.13 -10.40
C TRP A 315 2.61 -1.20 -11.51
N TYR A 316 1.60 -0.37 -11.27
CA TYR A 316 0.80 0.22 -12.36
C TYR A 316 1.52 1.29 -13.19
N LYS A 317 2.49 2.05 -12.66
CA LYS A 317 3.19 3.12 -13.41
C LYS A 317 4.34 2.64 -14.28
N ARG A 318 5.01 1.53 -13.91
CA ARG A 318 6.25 1.10 -14.56
C ARG A 318 6.25 -0.39 -14.87
N GLU A 319 6.18 -1.24 -13.85
CA GLU A 319 6.39 -2.68 -14.01
C GLU A 319 5.33 -3.32 -14.91
N MET A 320 4.06 -2.95 -14.77
CA MET A 320 2.97 -3.46 -15.60
C MET A 320 3.17 -3.23 -17.10
N PHE A 321 3.86 -2.15 -17.49
CA PHE A 321 4.08 -1.80 -18.90
C PHE A 321 5.14 -2.68 -19.58
N ARG A 322 6.00 -3.34 -18.81
CA ARG A 322 7.05 -4.24 -19.31
C ARG A 322 6.52 -5.55 -19.90
N TYR A 323 5.27 -5.92 -19.59
CA TYR A 323 4.70 -7.22 -19.95
C TYR A 323 3.48 -7.08 -20.85
N LYS A 324 3.19 -8.05 -21.70
CA LYS A 324 1.90 -8.05 -22.43
C LYS A 324 0.75 -8.41 -21.47
N ALA A 325 -0.49 -8.10 -21.85
CA ALA A 325 -1.67 -8.59 -21.12
C ALA A 325 -1.87 -10.08 -21.42
N ASP A 326 -1.08 -10.93 -20.79
CA ASP A 326 -1.21 -12.39 -20.85
C ASP A 326 -0.63 -13.02 -19.57
N ILE A 327 -1.47 -13.74 -18.81
CA ILE A 327 -1.04 -14.42 -17.58
C ILE A 327 0.05 -15.48 -17.83
N MET A 328 0.12 -16.05 -19.04
CA MET A 328 1.04 -17.16 -19.35
C MET A 328 2.51 -16.75 -19.25
N GLN A 329 2.81 -15.45 -19.33
CA GLN A 329 4.16 -14.90 -19.12
C GLN A 329 4.64 -15.04 -17.67
N PHE A 330 3.74 -15.31 -16.72
CA PHE A 330 4.04 -15.31 -15.30
C PHE A 330 3.84 -16.68 -14.65
N VAL A 331 2.84 -17.44 -15.06
CA VAL A 331 2.42 -18.67 -14.34
C VAL A 331 3.53 -19.72 -14.22
N SER A 332 4.48 -19.76 -15.17
CA SER A 332 5.66 -20.64 -15.17
C SER A 332 6.75 -20.23 -14.18
N ASN A 333 6.69 -19.00 -13.65
CA ASN A 333 7.60 -18.51 -12.62
C ASN A 333 6.81 -18.15 -11.35
N PRO A 334 6.52 -19.12 -10.47
CA PRO A 334 5.75 -18.88 -9.24
C PRO A 334 6.41 -17.89 -8.29
N GLU A 335 7.75 -17.72 -8.37
CA GLU A 335 8.53 -16.79 -7.56
C GLU A 335 8.48 -15.34 -8.07
N HIS A 336 7.79 -15.08 -9.18
CA HIS A 336 7.67 -13.72 -9.70
C HIS A 336 6.99 -12.79 -8.67
N LYS A 337 7.58 -11.62 -8.43
CA LYS A 337 7.14 -10.63 -7.42
C LYS A 337 5.63 -10.30 -7.44
N ILE A 338 5.00 -10.37 -8.62
CA ILE A 338 3.56 -10.11 -8.78
C ILE A 338 2.67 -11.03 -7.92
N PHE A 339 3.11 -12.27 -7.70
CA PHE A 339 2.36 -13.24 -6.90
C PHE A 339 2.52 -13.01 -5.40
N ARG A 340 3.47 -12.16 -4.99
CA ARG A 340 3.74 -11.88 -3.57
C ARG A 340 3.06 -10.60 -3.09
N PHE A 341 2.84 -9.61 -3.98
CA PHE A 341 2.19 -8.36 -3.60
C PHE A 341 0.78 -8.56 -3.02
N LYS A 342 0.45 -7.76 -2.00
CA LYS A 342 -0.90 -7.69 -1.43
C LYS A 342 -1.87 -7.00 -2.39
N TRP A 343 -3.11 -7.46 -2.43
CA TRP A 343 -4.13 -6.84 -3.27
C TRP A 343 -4.63 -5.53 -2.67
N ASN A 344 -4.63 -4.44 -3.44
CA ASN A 344 -5.31 -3.20 -3.06
C ASN A 344 -6.47 -2.93 -4.04
N PRO A 345 -7.73 -3.21 -3.65
CA PRO A 345 -8.88 -3.03 -4.53
C PRO A 345 -9.15 -1.56 -4.85
N GLN A 346 -8.87 -0.65 -3.93
CA GLN A 346 -9.15 0.78 -4.08
C GLN A 346 -8.22 1.42 -5.12
N ILE A 347 -6.92 1.12 -5.06
CA ILE A 347 -5.95 1.63 -6.04
C ILE A 347 -6.22 1.04 -7.42
N TRP A 348 -6.54 -0.25 -7.51
CA TRP A 348 -6.97 -0.84 -8.79
C TRP A 348 -8.19 -0.11 -9.36
N LEU A 349 -9.20 0.19 -8.52
CA LEU A 349 -10.39 0.95 -8.90
C LEU A 349 -10.05 2.31 -9.47
N GLU A 350 -9.14 3.03 -8.82
CA GLU A 350 -8.68 4.33 -9.25
C GLU A 350 -8.01 4.26 -10.62
N GLN A 351 -7.13 3.28 -10.85
CA GLN A 351 -6.52 3.07 -12.16
C GLN A 351 -7.56 2.71 -13.21
N PHE A 352 -8.50 1.82 -12.90
CA PHE A 352 -9.53 1.39 -13.84
C PHE A 352 -10.47 2.54 -14.23
N LYS A 353 -10.91 3.35 -13.25
CA LYS A 353 -11.73 4.55 -13.50
C LYS A 353 -10.99 5.58 -14.35
N ARG A 354 -9.70 5.81 -14.10
CA ARG A 354 -8.88 6.73 -14.94
C ARG A 354 -8.92 6.33 -16.40
N VAL A 355 -8.77 5.04 -16.70
CA VAL A 355 -8.80 4.49 -18.07
C VAL A 355 -10.19 4.61 -18.71
N VAL A 356 -11.26 4.40 -17.93
CA VAL A 356 -12.64 4.57 -18.42
C VAL A 356 -12.94 6.04 -18.72
N HIS A 357 -12.47 6.97 -17.89
CA HIS A 357 -12.68 8.41 -18.08
C HIS A 357 -11.84 9.01 -19.21
N THR A 358 -10.58 8.57 -19.42
CA THR A 358 -9.78 9.04 -20.57
C THR A 358 -10.37 8.61 -21.91
N ASN A 359 -11.08 7.49 -21.95
CA ASN A 359 -11.89 7.08 -23.11
C ASN A 359 -13.02 8.06 -23.45
N GLN A 360 -13.46 8.87 -22.49
CA GLN A 360 -14.50 9.89 -22.65
C GLN A 360 -13.93 11.30 -22.87
N ASN A 361 -12.67 11.57 -22.49
CA ASN A 361 -12.00 12.85 -22.67
C ASN A 361 -10.47 12.69 -22.82
N PRO A 362 -9.91 12.69 -24.05
CA PRO A 362 -8.51 12.33 -24.32
C PRO A 362 -7.46 13.39 -23.94
N LYS A 363 -7.83 14.53 -23.34
CA LYS A 363 -6.91 15.66 -23.07
C LYS A 363 -6.24 15.67 -21.69
N SER A 364 -6.43 14.65 -20.84
CA SER A 364 -6.08 14.71 -19.42
C SER A 364 -4.98 13.76 -18.92
N MET A 365 -4.11 13.22 -19.80
CA MET A 365 -3.01 12.36 -19.33
C MET A 365 -1.75 13.17 -19.02
N ASP A 366 -1.52 13.42 -17.73
CA ASP A 366 -0.20 13.69 -17.17
C ASP A 366 0.40 12.35 -16.69
N GLY A 367 1.38 11.83 -17.43
CA GLY A 367 1.90 10.48 -17.24
C GLY A 367 3.11 10.18 -18.13
N SER A 368 3.95 9.25 -17.67
CA SER A 368 5.25 8.88 -18.26
C SER A 368 5.20 8.46 -19.74
N LEU A 369 6.34 8.54 -20.45
CA LEU A 369 6.49 8.21 -21.88
C LEU A 369 5.92 6.84 -22.31
N GLU A 370 5.84 5.85 -21.42
CA GLU A 370 5.26 4.53 -21.73
C GLU A 370 3.74 4.49 -21.58
N GLN A 371 3.16 5.25 -20.63
CA GLN A 371 1.70 5.36 -20.47
C GLN A 371 1.05 6.06 -21.67
N GLN A 372 1.77 6.98 -22.30
CA GLN A 372 1.30 7.70 -23.49
C GLN A 372 1.22 6.80 -24.76
N LYS A 373 1.82 5.61 -24.75
CA LYS A 373 1.81 4.68 -25.90
C LYS A 373 0.71 3.63 -25.85
N ALA A 374 0.21 3.28 -24.67
CA ALA A 374 -0.79 2.20 -24.53
C ALA A 374 -2.21 2.73 -24.74
N SER A 375 -2.99 2.03 -25.56
CA SER A 375 -4.41 2.36 -25.73
C SER A 375 -5.20 2.13 -24.44
N PRO A 376 -6.33 2.83 -24.23
CA PRO A 376 -7.22 2.58 -23.09
C PRO A 376 -7.70 1.13 -22.99
N ASP A 377 -7.85 0.46 -24.13
CA ASP A 377 -8.22 -0.95 -24.16
C ASP A 377 -7.08 -1.84 -23.62
N GLU A 378 -5.85 -1.68 -24.13
CA GLU A 378 -4.69 -2.40 -23.62
C GLU A 378 -4.48 -2.17 -22.11
N MET A 379 -4.75 -0.96 -21.62
CA MET A 379 -4.69 -0.67 -20.18
C MET A 379 -5.75 -1.45 -19.39
N ARG A 380 -7.01 -1.53 -19.86
CA ARG A 380 -8.04 -2.35 -19.21
C ARG A 380 -7.63 -3.82 -19.15
N HIS A 381 -7.08 -4.34 -20.25
CA HIS A 381 -6.61 -5.72 -20.33
C HIS A 381 -5.50 -5.99 -19.32
N ARG A 382 -4.49 -5.12 -19.23
CA ARG A 382 -3.38 -5.25 -18.25
C ARG A 382 -3.88 -5.18 -16.79
N LEU A 383 -4.82 -4.28 -16.50
CA LEU A 383 -5.44 -4.18 -15.18
C LEU A 383 -6.19 -5.46 -14.81
N ARG A 384 -6.95 -6.05 -15.74
CA ARG A 384 -7.67 -7.31 -15.54
C ARG A 384 -6.74 -8.53 -15.46
N VAL A 385 -5.63 -8.54 -16.18
CA VAL A 385 -4.57 -9.54 -16.01
C VAL A 385 -3.94 -9.44 -14.62
N THR A 386 -3.73 -8.22 -14.12
CA THR A 386 -3.15 -8.00 -12.78
C THR A 386 -4.00 -8.63 -11.66
N ILE A 387 -5.32 -8.43 -11.68
CA ILE A 387 -6.20 -9.11 -10.72
C ILE A 387 -6.19 -10.63 -10.91
N MET A 388 -6.16 -11.13 -12.15
CA MET A 388 -6.10 -12.57 -12.39
C MET A 388 -4.82 -13.21 -11.81
N LEU A 389 -3.67 -12.56 -11.96
CA LEU A 389 -2.41 -13.01 -11.36
C LEU A 389 -2.49 -13.04 -9.84
N ASN A 390 -3.11 -12.03 -9.22
CA ASN A 390 -3.33 -12.03 -7.78
C ASN A 390 -4.34 -13.11 -7.33
N THR A 391 -5.36 -13.41 -8.13
CA THR A 391 -6.28 -14.54 -7.91
C THR A 391 -5.53 -15.88 -7.95
N ILE A 392 -4.64 -16.09 -8.92
CA ILE A 392 -3.80 -17.30 -8.98
C ILE A 392 -2.89 -17.40 -7.75
N ALA A 393 -2.25 -16.30 -7.33
CA ALA A 393 -1.47 -16.28 -6.09
C ALA A 393 -2.30 -16.66 -4.86
N THR A 394 -3.53 -16.14 -4.79
CA THR A 394 -4.45 -16.43 -3.67
C THR A 394 -4.83 -17.91 -3.64
N ILE A 395 -5.11 -18.51 -4.80
CA ILE A 395 -5.41 -19.94 -4.93
C ILE A 395 -4.21 -20.78 -4.47
N ARG A 396 -3.00 -20.46 -4.94
CA ARG A 396 -1.76 -21.15 -4.53
C ARG A 396 -1.50 -21.05 -3.02
N LYS A 397 -1.71 -19.86 -2.45
CA LYS A 397 -1.52 -19.60 -1.02
C LYS A 397 -2.60 -20.25 -0.14
N LYS A 398 -3.79 -20.52 -0.69
CA LYS A 398 -4.98 -20.99 0.03
C LYS A 398 -5.37 -20.06 1.21
N SER A 399 -4.99 -18.78 1.14
CA SER A 399 -5.39 -17.74 2.10
C SER A 399 -5.24 -16.34 1.52
N TYR A 400 -5.94 -15.38 2.10
CA TYR A 400 -5.76 -13.94 1.86
C TYR A 400 -5.97 -13.15 3.15
N VAL A 401 -5.70 -11.84 3.14
CA VAL A 401 -5.75 -10.98 4.32
C VAL A 401 -6.75 -9.84 4.09
N ILE A 402 -7.60 -9.58 5.08
CA ILE A 402 -8.47 -8.40 5.18
C ILE A 402 -8.20 -7.76 6.53
N ASP A 403 -7.89 -6.46 6.58
CA ASP A 403 -7.63 -5.71 7.83
C ASP A 403 -6.66 -6.43 8.80
N ASN A 404 -5.56 -6.95 8.26
CA ASN A 404 -4.55 -7.77 8.96
C ASN A 404 -5.04 -9.11 9.54
N ARG A 405 -6.28 -9.50 9.28
CA ARG A 405 -6.82 -10.82 9.59
C ARG A 405 -6.64 -11.76 8.40
N GLU A 406 -5.97 -12.88 8.63
CA GLU A 406 -5.88 -13.95 7.63
C GLU A 406 -7.20 -14.73 7.55
N ILE A 407 -7.69 -14.89 6.33
CA ILE A 407 -8.84 -15.73 5.98
C ILE A 407 -8.31 -16.91 5.18
N LYS A 408 -8.54 -18.12 5.69
CA LYS A 408 -8.22 -19.36 5.00
C LYS A 408 -9.23 -19.62 3.89
N LEU A 409 -8.73 -19.98 2.72
CA LEU A 409 -9.54 -20.33 1.56
C LEU A 409 -9.70 -21.86 1.52
N ASN A 410 -10.91 -22.32 1.80
CA ASN A 410 -11.26 -23.74 1.79
C ASN A 410 -11.56 -24.20 0.36
N LEU A 411 -10.52 -24.32 -0.45
CA LEU A 411 -10.61 -24.90 -1.79
C LEU A 411 -10.97 -26.38 -1.68
N ASP A 412 -12.08 -26.81 -2.28
CA ASP A 412 -12.48 -28.22 -2.21
C ASP A 412 -11.53 -29.08 -3.07
N PRO A 413 -10.81 -30.04 -2.49
CA PRO A 413 -9.92 -30.92 -3.26
C PRO A 413 -10.69 -31.92 -4.13
N ASN A 414 -11.99 -32.14 -3.86
CA ASN A 414 -12.87 -33.05 -4.59
C ASN A 414 -13.77 -32.31 -5.60
N MET A 415 -13.40 -31.09 -6.01
CA MET A 415 -14.10 -30.35 -7.07
C MET A 415 -14.35 -31.27 -8.28
N LYS A 416 -15.62 -31.39 -8.69
CA LYS A 416 -16.02 -32.26 -9.80
C LYS A 416 -16.38 -31.47 -11.04
N THR A 417 -15.85 -31.88 -12.17
CA THR A 417 -16.18 -31.34 -13.49
C THR A 417 -16.74 -32.45 -14.37
N ILE A 418 -17.97 -32.30 -14.84
CA ILE A 418 -18.64 -33.28 -15.70
C ILE A 418 -18.90 -32.67 -17.08
N ILE A 419 -18.36 -33.33 -18.10
CA ILE A 419 -18.43 -32.91 -19.50
C ILE A 419 -19.58 -33.63 -20.18
N TYR A 420 -20.48 -32.85 -20.78
CA TYR A 420 -21.58 -33.33 -21.61
C TYR A 420 -21.34 -32.93 -23.06
N ASN A 421 -21.49 -33.88 -23.99
CA ASN A 421 -21.47 -33.64 -25.44
C ASN A 421 -22.78 -34.14 -26.07
N HIS A 422 -22.92 -34.03 -27.39
CA HIS A 422 -24.12 -34.49 -28.11
C HIS A 422 -24.45 -35.99 -27.94
N GLN A 423 -23.53 -36.82 -27.47
CA GLN A 423 -23.75 -38.25 -27.24
C GLN A 423 -24.15 -38.57 -25.80
N SER A 424 -23.89 -37.65 -24.87
CA SER A 424 -24.17 -37.83 -23.45
C SER A 424 -25.65 -38.04 -23.18
N LYS A 425 -25.97 -38.97 -22.29
CA LYS A 425 -27.34 -39.18 -21.79
C LYS A 425 -27.39 -39.04 -20.27
N LEU A 426 -28.33 -38.23 -19.78
CA LEU A 426 -28.49 -37.97 -18.33
C LEU A 426 -29.20 -39.11 -17.58
N LYS A 427 -29.95 -39.94 -18.30
CA LYS A 427 -30.69 -41.09 -17.77
C LYS A 427 -31.04 -42.06 -18.89
N GLU A 428 -31.08 -43.35 -18.55
CA GLU A 428 -31.72 -44.34 -19.41
C GLU A 428 -33.21 -44.00 -19.55
N GLY A 429 -33.77 -44.21 -20.75
CA GLY A 429 -34.95 -43.49 -21.25
C GLY A 429 -36.15 -43.36 -20.30
N GLY A 430 -36.83 -42.21 -20.40
CA GLY A 430 -38.15 -41.97 -19.82
C GLY A 430 -38.92 -40.94 -20.67
N PRO A 431 -40.25 -40.98 -20.73
CA PRO A 431 -41.01 -40.08 -21.57
C PRO A 431 -40.86 -38.63 -21.08
N MET A 432 -40.55 -37.73 -22.00
CA MET A 432 -40.75 -36.29 -21.84
C MET A 432 -42.17 -35.94 -22.32
N PRO A 433 -42.90 -35.04 -21.63
CA PRO A 433 -42.49 -34.31 -20.42
C PRO A 433 -42.53 -35.17 -19.14
N LEU A 434 -41.86 -34.70 -18.08
CA LEU A 434 -41.93 -35.32 -16.74
C LEU A 434 -43.39 -35.54 -16.34
N LYS A 435 -43.78 -36.79 -16.00
CA LYS A 435 -45.17 -37.16 -15.69
C LYS A 435 -45.80 -36.39 -14.51
N LYS A 436 -44.98 -35.82 -13.62
CA LYS A 436 -45.41 -35.00 -12.48
C LYS A 436 -44.45 -33.82 -12.36
N THR A 437 -44.96 -32.59 -12.39
CA THR A 437 -44.13 -31.41 -12.15
C THR A 437 -43.70 -31.40 -10.68
N PRO A 438 -42.39 -31.23 -10.38
CA PRO A 438 -41.91 -31.24 -8.99
C PRO A 438 -42.44 -30.06 -8.16
N PHE A 439 -42.89 -29.00 -8.83
CA PHE A 439 -43.42 -27.79 -8.20
C PHE A 439 -44.76 -27.40 -8.79
N ALA A 440 -45.60 -26.76 -7.98
CA ALA A 440 -46.92 -26.26 -8.39
C ALA A 440 -46.84 -25.00 -9.27
N LYS A 441 -45.76 -24.21 -9.15
CA LYS A 441 -45.51 -23.00 -9.95
C LYS A 441 -44.02 -22.68 -10.06
N THR A 442 -43.61 -22.13 -11.20
CA THR A 442 -42.28 -21.54 -11.40
C THR A 442 -42.37 -20.03 -11.24
N LYS A 443 -41.49 -19.45 -10.41
CA LYS A 443 -41.34 -17.99 -10.31
C LYS A 443 -40.19 -17.57 -11.21
N VAL A 444 -40.43 -16.56 -12.05
CA VAL A 444 -39.43 -15.98 -12.94
C VAL A 444 -39.31 -14.51 -12.61
N GLU A 445 -38.09 -14.04 -12.38
CA GLU A 445 -37.76 -12.67 -12.01
C GLU A 445 -36.61 -12.19 -12.90
N VAL A 446 -36.67 -10.92 -13.32
CA VAL A 446 -35.59 -10.26 -14.06
C VAL A 446 -35.06 -9.15 -13.17
N VAL A 447 -33.78 -9.21 -12.84
CA VAL A 447 -33.11 -8.28 -11.94
C VAL A 447 -31.85 -7.75 -12.59
N ASN A 448 -31.59 -6.46 -12.44
CA ASN A 448 -30.36 -5.83 -12.90
C ASN A 448 -29.29 -5.89 -11.79
N GLU A 449 -28.74 -7.09 -11.55
CA GLU A 449 -27.77 -7.33 -10.49
C GLU A 449 -26.74 -8.40 -10.90
N ASP A 450 -25.58 -8.37 -10.25
CA ASP A 450 -24.53 -9.38 -10.39
C ASP A 450 -25.04 -10.80 -10.06
N CYS A 451 -24.75 -11.75 -10.95
CA CYS A 451 -25.26 -13.12 -10.83
C CYS A 451 -24.85 -13.82 -9.52
N LEU A 452 -23.69 -13.50 -8.95
CA LEU A 452 -23.23 -14.10 -7.69
C LEU A 452 -23.85 -13.44 -6.47
N ILE A 453 -24.21 -12.16 -6.55
CA ILE A 453 -25.04 -11.50 -5.52
C ILE A 453 -26.41 -12.18 -5.47
N VAL A 454 -27.03 -12.41 -6.65
CA VAL A 454 -28.30 -13.14 -6.75
C VAL A 454 -28.15 -14.59 -6.25
N TYR A 455 -27.07 -15.27 -6.61
CA TYR A 455 -26.77 -16.63 -6.14
C TYR A 455 -26.70 -16.69 -4.61
N LYS A 456 -25.93 -15.80 -3.99
CA LYS A 456 -25.82 -15.71 -2.52
C LYS A 456 -27.19 -15.46 -1.87
N ASN A 457 -27.98 -14.54 -2.42
CA ASN A 457 -29.32 -14.26 -1.91
C ASN A 457 -30.24 -15.50 -1.94
N PHE A 458 -30.07 -16.41 -2.91
CA PHE A 458 -30.80 -17.67 -2.94
C PHE A 458 -30.27 -18.67 -1.90
N ILE A 459 -28.95 -18.77 -1.72
CA ILE A 459 -28.33 -19.59 -0.67
C ILE A 459 -28.80 -19.14 0.72
N ASP A 460 -28.80 -17.83 1.00
CA ASP A 460 -29.24 -17.25 2.27
C ASP A 460 -30.72 -17.55 2.56
N ARG A 461 -31.52 -17.84 1.52
CA ARG A 461 -32.93 -18.29 1.61
C ARG A 461 -33.08 -19.81 1.66
N GLY A 462 -31.99 -20.54 1.88
CA GLY A 462 -31.95 -22.01 1.95
C GLY A 462 -32.24 -22.71 0.61
N LYS A 463 -31.92 -22.07 -0.53
CA LYS A 463 -32.06 -22.68 -1.86
C LYS A 463 -30.74 -23.28 -2.33
N LYS A 464 -30.81 -24.12 -3.37
CA LYS A 464 -29.65 -24.69 -4.09
C LYS A 464 -29.63 -24.15 -5.53
N PRO A 465 -29.13 -22.93 -5.74
CA PRO A 465 -29.06 -22.33 -7.07
C PRO A 465 -27.96 -22.98 -7.93
N LEU A 466 -28.17 -22.97 -9.25
CA LEU A 466 -27.16 -23.30 -10.25
C LEU A 466 -26.80 -22.02 -11.00
N LEU A 467 -25.51 -21.72 -11.11
CA LEU A 467 -25.00 -20.56 -11.83
C LEU A 467 -24.82 -20.90 -13.31
N LEU A 468 -25.35 -20.08 -14.21
CA LEU A 468 -25.04 -20.20 -15.64
C LEU A 468 -23.74 -19.42 -15.94
N ASN A 469 -22.72 -20.12 -16.42
CA ASN A 469 -21.56 -19.51 -17.07
C ASN A 469 -21.84 -19.38 -18.58
N MET A 470 -21.89 -18.14 -19.09
CA MET A 470 -22.06 -17.85 -20.51
C MET A 470 -20.75 -18.09 -21.27
N ALA A 471 -20.41 -19.37 -21.41
CA ALA A 471 -19.08 -19.80 -21.76
C ALA A 471 -18.70 -19.50 -23.21
N SER A 472 -17.40 -19.35 -23.45
CA SER A 472 -16.81 -19.37 -24.78
C SER A 472 -16.90 -20.77 -25.39
N ALA A 473 -17.21 -20.86 -26.68
CA ALA A 473 -17.23 -22.15 -27.38
C ALA A 473 -15.81 -22.71 -27.64
N THR A 474 -14.78 -21.87 -27.60
CA THR A 474 -13.44 -22.23 -28.13
C THR A 474 -12.35 -22.26 -27.08
N SER A 475 -12.53 -21.56 -25.96
CA SER A 475 -11.45 -21.34 -25.00
C SER A 475 -11.99 -21.30 -23.57
N PRO A 476 -11.36 -22.01 -22.62
CA PRO A 476 -11.83 -22.02 -21.25
C PRO A 476 -11.71 -20.64 -20.62
N GLY A 477 -12.80 -20.15 -20.03
CA GLY A 477 -12.80 -18.84 -19.40
C GLY A 477 -12.76 -17.67 -20.38
N GLY A 478 -13.02 -17.91 -21.67
CA GLY A 478 -12.97 -16.87 -22.69
C GLY A 478 -11.59 -16.23 -22.81
N GLY A 479 -11.55 -14.90 -22.71
CA GLY A 479 -10.32 -14.11 -22.80
C GLY A 479 -9.70 -13.74 -21.45
N TYR A 480 -10.03 -14.45 -20.36
CA TYR A 480 -9.61 -14.05 -19.00
C TYR A 480 -8.09 -13.96 -18.85
N ARG A 481 -7.36 -14.86 -19.53
CA ARG A 481 -5.89 -14.87 -19.59
C ARG A 481 -5.30 -13.57 -20.15
N LYS A 482 -6.05 -12.90 -21.02
CA LYS A 482 -5.65 -11.68 -21.74
C LYS A 482 -6.33 -10.42 -21.22
N GLY A 483 -7.17 -10.53 -20.20
CA GLY A 483 -7.83 -9.39 -19.56
C GLY A 483 -9.16 -8.97 -20.18
N ASP A 484 -9.84 -9.86 -20.90
CA ASP A 484 -11.18 -9.59 -21.44
C ASP A 484 -12.22 -9.46 -20.30
N GLY A 485 -13.36 -8.82 -20.61
CA GLY A 485 -14.26 -8.23 -19.62
C GLY A 485 -15.67 -8.78 -19.53
N ALA A 486 -15.98 -9.95 -20.09
CA ALA A 486 -17.35 -10.47 -20.06
C ALA A 486 -17.64 -11.22 -18.75
N GLN A 487 -18.84 -11.82 -18.68
CA GLN A 487 -19.33 -12.50 -17.48
C GLN A 487 -18.44 -13.68 -17.11
N GLU A 488 -18.09 -14.53 -18.08
CA GLU A 488 -17.22 -15.68 -17.87
C GLU A 488 -15.86 -15.27 -17.27
N GLU A 489 -15.17 -14.29 -17.86
CA GLU A 489 -13.88 -13.85 -17.35
C GLU A 489 -13.99 -13.24 -15.94
N ASN A 490 -15.11 -12.59 -15.63
CA ASN A 490 -15.36 -12.07 -14.29
C ASN A 490 -15.51 -13.20 -13.25
N LEU A 491 -16.17 -14.32 -13.62
CA LEU A 491 -16.27 -15.49 -12.75
C LEU A 491 -14.87 -16.04 -12.44
N PHE A 492 -14.01 -16.18 -13.45
CA PHE A 492 -12.64 -16.68 -13.29
C PHE A 492 -11.80 -15.79 -12.39
N ARG A 493 -11.90 -14.46 -12.54
CA ARG A 493 -11.16 -13.52 -11.68
C ARG A 493 -11.58 -13.58 -10.22
N ARG A 494 -12.79 -14.04 -9.91
CA ARG A 494 -13.39 -14.00 -8.56
C ARG A 494 -13.39 -15.34 -7.82
N SER A 495 -12.92 -16.40 -8.46
CA SER A 495 -13.03 -17.76 -7.96
C SER A 495 -11.83 -18.62 -8.34
N ASP A 496 -11.92 -19.88 -7.95
CA ASP A 496 -11.01 -20.95 -8.33
C ASP A 496 -11.45 -21.73 -9.59
N TYR A 497 -12.39 -21.18 -10.38
CA TYR A 497 -13.01 -21.86 -11.52
C TYR A 497 -12.03 -22.32 -12.61
N LEU A 498 -10.86 -21.68 -12.70
CA LEU A 498 -9.77 -22.13 -13.55
C LEU A 498 -9.36 -23.59 -13.27
N ARG A 499 -9.46 -24.06 -12.01
CA ARG A 499 -9.12 -25.44 -11.60
C ARG A 499 -10.02 -26.47 -12.29
N SER A 500 -11.22 -26.06 -12.68
CA SER A 500 -12.18 -26.90 -13.39
C SER A 500 -11.98 -26.81 -14.90
N LEU A 501 -12.08 -25.61 -15.47
CA LEU A 501 -12.23 -25.48 -16.92
C LEU A 501 -10.90 -25.35 -17.67
N ASP A 502 -9.82 -24.90 -17.03
CA ASP A 502 -8.60 -24.55 -17.73
C ASP A 502 -7.46 -25.57 -17.54
N ILE A 503 -7.56 -26.66 -18.31
CA ILE A 503 -6.56 -27.75 -18.33
C ILE A 503 -5.15 -27.26 -18.63
N GLY A 504 -5.02 -26.18 -19.42
CA GLY A 504 -3.71 -25.62 -19.76
C GLY A 504 -2.98 -24.98 -18.57
N LEU A 505 -3.60 -24.95 -17.38
CA LEU A 505 -2.99 -24.49 -16.12
C LEU A 505 -2.76 -25.61 -15.10
N ASP A 506 -3.17 -26.86 -15.38
CA ASP A 506 -3.05 -27.98 -14.45
C ASP A 506 -1.59 -28.21 -14.01
N GLU A 507 -0.62 -27.94 -14.88
CA GLU A 507 0.82 -28.06 -14.57
C GLU A 507 1.31 -27.01 -13.56
N PHE A 508 0.58 -25.91 -13.38
CA PHE A 508 1.01 -24.75 -12.58
C PHE A 508 0.18 -24.55 -11.30
N ILE A 509 -0.84 -25.38 -11.10
CA ILE A 509 -1.86 -25.22 -10.06
C ILE A 509 -2.19 -26.58 -9.47
N GLU A 510 -1.97 -26.72 -8.18
CA GLU A 510 -2.31 -27.92 -7.43
C GLU A 510 -3.83 -28.09 -7.29
N ASP A 511 -4.26 -29.32 -7.00
CA ASP A 511 -5.66 -29.68 -6.77
C ASP A 511 -6.57 -29.29 -7.95
N SER A 512 -6.16 -29.58 -9.19
CA SER A 512 -7.07 -29.47 -10.34
C SER A 512 -8.28 -30.40 -10.16
N SER A 513 -9.41 -30.02 -10.77
CA SER A 513 -10.66 -30.76 -10.61
C SER A 513 -10.57 -32.18 -11.16
N ASP A 514 -11.27 -33.12 -10.55
CA ASP A 514 -11.56 -34.41 -11.16
C ASP A 514 -12.54 -34.21 -12.32
N ARG A 515 -12.12 -34.64 -13.52
CA ARG A 515 -12.85 -34.39 -14.77
C ARG A 515 -13.33 -35.70 -15.36
N SER A 516 -14.64 -35.83 -15.54
CA SER A 516 -15.26 -37.01 -16.15
C SER A 516 -16.16 -36.61 -17.31
N HIS A 517 -16.35 -37.52 -18.26
CA HIS A 517 -17.30 -37.37 -19.35
C HIS A 517 -18.55 -38.20 -19.09
N CYS A 518 -19.72 -37.61 -19.32
CA CYS A 518 -20.97 -38.36 -19.27
C CYS A 518 -21.17 -39.12 -20.58
N SER A 519 -21.16 -40.45 -20.52
CA SER A 519 -21.26 -41.31 -21.69
C SER A 519 -22.69 -41.40 -22.25
N SER A 520 -22.83 -42.11 -23.36
CA SER A 520 -24.14 -42.43 -23.95
C SER A 520 -24.93 -43.50 -23.18
N THR A 521 -24.30 -44.17 -22.21
CA THR A 521 -24.90 -45.13 -21.27
C THR A 521 -25.22 -44.50 -19.92
N CYS A 522 -25.02 -43.17 -19.77
CA CYS A 522 -25.20 -42.40 -18.53
C CYS A 522 -24.11 -42.62 -17.46
N ASP A 523 -23.06 -43.36 -17.81
CA ASP A 523 -21.91 -43.58 -16.92
C ASP A 523 -20.94 -42.39 -16.97
N LEU A 524 -20.19 -42.18 -15.88
CA LEU A 524 -19.11 -41.22 -15.83
C LEU A 524 -17.79 -41.90 -16.23
N ASP A 525 -17.28 -41.53 -17.39
CA ASP A 525 -15.99 -41.98 -17.89
C ASP A 525 -14.88 -41.03 -17.42
N SER A 526 -14.09 -41.49 -16.44
CA SER A 526 -12.92 -40.76 -15.94
C SER A 526 -11.68 -40.90 -16.83
N TYR A 527 -11.70 -41.79 -17.83
CA TYR A 527 -10.60 -41.98 -18.79
C TYR A 527 -10.72 -41.09 -20.03
N PHE A 528 -11.79 -40.30 -20.12
CA PHE A 528 -11.99 -39.36 -21.21
C PHE A 528 -10.83 -38.36 -21.27
N ASP A 529 -10.28 -38.17 -22.48
CA ASP A 529 -9.26 -37.17 -22.71
C ASP A 529 -9.86 -35.77 -22.54
N SER A 530 -9.70 -35.22 -21.33
CA SER A 530 -10.22 -33.91 -20.94
C SER A 530 -9.73 -32.79 -21.85
N ARG A 531 -8.60 -32.93 -22.56
CA ARG A 531 -8.14 -31.94 -23.56
C ARG A 531 -9.14 -31.73 -24.69
N ARG A 532 -10.09 -32.65 -24.88
CA ARG A 532 -11.20 -32.55 -25.83
C ARG A 532 -12.42 -31.79 -25.31
N MET A 533 -12.35 -31.25 -24.09
CA MET A 533 -13.39 -30.41 -23.50
C MET A 533 -13.57 -29.10 -24.28
N TYR A 534 -12.47 -28.56 -24.83
CA TYR A 534 -12.48 -27.41 -25.73
C TYR A 534 -11.80 -27.73 -27.08
N PRO A 535 -12.30 -27.20 -28.21
CA PRO A 535 -13.56 -26.46 -28.34
C PRO A 535 -14.79 -27.27 -27.90
N MET A 536 -15.75 -26.59 -27.29
CA MET A 536 -16.97 -27.22 -26.78
C MET A 536 -17.79 -27.79 -27.94
N ASP A 537 -18.38 -28.96 -27.72
CA ASP A 537 -19.35 -29.55 -28.64
C ASP A 537 -20.57 -28.62 -28.82
N GLU A 538 -21.20 -28.63 -30.01
CA GLU A 538 -22.29 -27.70 -30.34
C GLU A 538 -23.45 -27.77 -29.34
N TYR A 539 -23.79 -28.94 -28.82
CA TYR A 539 -24.85 -29.09 -27.80
C TYR A 539 -24.28 -29.43 -26.42
N GLY A 540 -22.96 -29.30 -26.28
CA GLY A 540 -22.24 -29.64 -25.07
C GLY A 540 -22.42 -28.62 -23.95
N ALA A 541 -22.09 -29.08 -22.76
CA ALA A 541 -22.13 -28.31 -21.52
C ALA A 541 -21.10 -28.88 -20.55
N ILE A 542 -20.60 -28.05 -19.64
CA ILE A 542 -19.68 -28.51 -18.59
C ILE A 542 -20.28 -28.10 -17.25
N TYR A 543 -20.61 -29.08 -16.42
CA TYR A 543 -21.07 -28.86 -15.05
C TYR A 543 -19.88 -28.89 -14.10
N THR A 544 -19.82 -27.96 -13.16
CA THR A 544 -18.80 -27.89 -12.12
C THR A 544 -19.47 -27.71 -10.77
N SER A 545 -19.16 -28.58 -9.81
CA SER A 545 -19.57 -28.41 -8.41
C SER A 545 -18.41 -27.91 -7.55
N ASP A 546 -18.73 -27.45 -6.34
CA ASP A 546 -17.75 -27.14 -5.29
C ASP A 546 -16.78 -26.00 -5.62
N LEU A 547 -17.24 -25.03 -6.44
CA LEU A 547 -16.52 -23.79 -6.70
C LEU A 547 -16.52 -22.89 -5.47
N THR A 548 -15.43 -22.16 -5.31
CA THR A 548 -15.27 -21.17 -4.24
C THR A 548 -15.07 -19.78 -4.83
N PHE A 549 -15.99 -18.88 -4.52
CA PHE A 549 -15.89 -17.46 -4.87
C PHE A 549 -15.43 -16.67 -3.65
N PHE A 550 -14.33 -15.93 -3.79
CA PHE A 550 -13.67 -15.22 -2.68
C PHE A 550 -13.43 -13.74 -2.96
N ARG A 551 -13.98 -13.22 -4.07
CA ARG A 551 -13.90 -11.79 -4.42
C ARG A 551 -15.23 -11.19 -4.81
N GLN A 552 -15.39 -9.94 -4.41
CA GLN A 552 -16.46 -9.04 -4.77
C GLN A 552 -16.43 -8.66 -6.27
N PRO A 553 -17.51 -8.07 -6.83
CA PRO A 553 -17.58 -7.74 -8.26
C PRO A 553 -16.57 -6.68 -8.71
N GLU A 554 -16.40 -6.51 -10.04
CA GLU A 554 -15.45 -5.54 -10.63
C GLU A 554 -15.67 -4.10 -10.14
N LYS A 555 -16.93 -3.72 -9.85
CA LYS A 555 -17.31 -2.39 -9.34
C LYS A 555 -16.68 -2.03 -7.99
N THR A 556 -16.23 -3.03 -7.22
CA THR A 556 -15.54 -2.85 -5.94
C THR A 556 -14.04 -3.14 -6.03
N GLY A 557 -13.52 -3.39 -7.24
CA GLY A 557 -12.09 -3.59 -7.48
C GLY A 557 -11.65 -4.97 -7.11
N TYR A 558 -12.58 -5.93 -7.17
CA TYR A 558 -12.32 -7.31 -6.80
C TYR A 558 -11.81 -7.45 -5.36
N ALA A 559 -12.32 -6.60 -4.46
CA ALA A 559 -12.06 -6.70 -3.03
C ALA A 559 -12.34 -8.13 -2.54
N PHE A 560 -11.53 -8.61 -1.60
CA PHE A 560 -11.75 -9.92 -1.00
C PHE A 560 -13.07 -9.95 -0.20
N MET A 561 -13.68 -11.12 -0.10
CA MET A 561 -14.87 -11.35 0.71
C MET A 561 -14.44 -11.72 2.14
N GLU A 562 -15.10 -11.22 3.18
CA GLU A 562 -14.86 -11.71 4.55
C GLU A 562 -15.30 -13.18 4.71
N GLU A 563 -16.38 -13.55 4.01
CA GLU A 563 -16.92 -14.89 3.96
C GLU A 563 -16.95 -15.37 2.50
N PRO A 564 -16.00 -16.22 2.07
CA PRO A 564 -16.06 -16.88 0.77
C PRO A 564 -17.36 -17.62 0.57
N LEU A 565 -17.90 -17.54 -0.65
CA LEU A 565 -19.04 -18.34 -1.07
C LEU A 565 -18.52 -19.69 -1.60
N ASN A 566 -18.61 -20.71 -0.75
CA ASN A 566 -18.21 -22.09 -1.06
C ASN A 566 -19.36 -22.89 -1.66
N ASN A 567 -19.06 -24.07 -2.20
CA ASN A 567 -20.04 -25.03 -2.72
C ASN A 567 -20.92 -24.49 -3.85
N VAL A 568 -20.36 -23.62 -4.69
CA VAL A 568 -21.08 -23.07 -5.84
C VAL A 568 -21.10 -24.08 -6.97
N CYS A 569 -22.30 -24.38 -7.47
CA CYS A 569 -22.49 -25.16 -8.68
C CYS A 569 -22.63 -24.23 -9.90
N SER A 570 -21.91 -24.52 -10.97
CA SER A 570 -21.93 -23.76 -12.22
C SER A 570 -22.12 -24.67 -13.44
N LEU A 571 -22.78 -24.15 -14.46
CA LEU A 571 -23.00 -24.82 -15.74
C LEU A 571 -22.51 -23.91 -16.86
N ALA A 572 -21.43 -24.33 -17.53
CA ALA A 572 -20.85 -23.65 -18.68
C ALA A 572 -21.50 -24.13 -19.97
N ILE A 573 -22.14 -23.22 -20.71
CA ILE A 573 -22.76 -23.48 -22.02
C ILE A 573 -22.47 -22.31 -22.95
N ALA A 574 -21.97 -22.63 -24.14
CA ALA A 574 -21.69 -21.61 -25.14
C ALA A 574 -22.94 -21.23 -25.96
N ALA A 575 -23.21 -19.93 -26.07
CA ALA A 575 -24.16 -19.40 -27.05
C ALA A 575 -23.57 -19.44 -28.46
N TYR A 576 -24.40 -19.25 -29.49
CA TYR A 576 -23.88 -19.05 -30.84
C TYR A 576 -23.18 -17.70 -30.94
N ARG A 577 -21.95 -17.69 -31.45
CA ARG A 577 -21.19 -16.48 -31.76
C ARG A 577 -21.70 -15.87 -33.05
N ASP A 578 -22.04 -14.58 -33.01
CA ASP A 578 -22.50 -13.77 -34.16
C ASP A 578 -23.52 -14.51 -35.06
N PRO A 579 -24.62 -15.06 -34.49
CA PRO A 579 -25.55 -15.87 -35.26
C PRO A 579 -26.27 -15.01 -36.30
N LYS A 580 -26.61 -15.61 -37.44
CA LYS A 580 -27.42 -14.91 -38.44
C LYS A 580 -28.77 -14.51 -37.84
N LEU A 581 -29.11 -13.25 -38.00
CA LEU A 581 -30.39 -12.68 -37.57
C LEU A 581 -31.36 -12.56 -38.76
N ASP A 582 -32.64 -12.61 -38.46
CA ASP A 582 -33.75 -12.24 -39.33
C ASP A 582 -34.52 -11.10 -38.63
N GLY A 583 -34.24 -9.86 -39.05
CA GLY A 583 -34.58 -8.67 -38.28
C GLY A 583 -33.92 -8.68 -36.89
N ASN A 584 -34.74 -8.57 -35.84
CA ASN A 584 -34.29 -8.61 -34.43
C ASN A 584 -34.36 -10.01 -33.81
N MET A 585 -34.63 -11.06 -34.60
CA MET A 585 -34.79 -12.44 -34.13
C MET A 585 -33.67 -13.32 -34.69
N LEU A 586 -33.39 -14.43 -34.02
CA LEU A 586 -32.48 -15.46 -34.56
C LEU A 586 -33.08 -16.08 -35.82
N ALA A 587 -32.27 -16.26 -36.86
CA ALA A 587 -32.71 -17.03 -38.02
C ALA A 587 -33.10 -18.47 -37.61
N PRO A 588 -34.06 -19.12 -38.31
CA PRO A 588 -34.70 -20.35 -37.84
C PRO A 588 -33.73 -21.47 -37.39
N LYS A 589 -32.63 -21.66 -38.11
CA LYS A 589 -31.59 -22.64 -37.76
C LYS A 589 -31.01 -22.38 -36.36
N TYR A 590 -30.63 -21.14 -36.06
CA TYR A 590 -30.02 -20.75 -34.79
C TYR A 590 -31.06 -20.72 -33.67
N ALA A 591 -32.32 -20.35 -33.95
CA ALA A 591 -33.40 -20.43 -32.98
C ALA A 591 -33.65 -21.87 -32.50
N VAL A 592 -33.69 -22.84 -33.43
CA VAL A 592 -33.83 -24.26 -33.09
C VAL A 592 -32.61 -24.76 -32.30
N GLY A 593 -31.40 -24.41 -32.72
CA GLY A 593 -30.18 -24.79 -32.02
C GLY A 593 -30.09 -24.21 -30.61
N LEU A 594 -30.45 -22.93 -30.44
CA LEU A 594 -30.45 -22.27 -29.14
C LEU A 594 -31.52 -22.87 -28.22
N ARG A 595 -32.70 -23.18 -28.75
CA ARG A 595 -33.73 -23.90 -28.01
C ARG A 595 -33.19 -25.23 -27.45
N LYS A 596 -32.51 -26.03 -28.27
CA LYS A 596 -31.89 -27.30 -27.81
C LYS A 596 -30.85 -27.08 -26.72
N LYS A 597 -29.99 -26.06 -26.86
CA LYS A 597 -29.02 -25.68 -25.81
C LYS A 597 -29.72 -25.30 -24.49
N ILE A 598 -30.81 -24.54 -24.56
CA ILE A 598 -31.63 -24.18 -23.37
C ILE A 598 -32.32 -25.42 -22.76
N GLU A 599 -32.86 -26.32 -23.58
CA GLU A 599 -33.44 -27.58 -23.12
C GLU A 599 -32.39 -28.45 -22.40
N ASN A 600 -31.16 -28.53 -22.93
CA ASN A 600 -30.04 -29.22 -22.30
C ASN A 600 -29.66 -28.56 -20.97
N MET A 601 -29.59 -27.23 -20.94
CA MET A 601 -29.29 -26.46 -19.73
C MET A 601 -30.23 -26.85 -18.59
N PHE A 602 -31.54 -26.81 -18.82
CA PHE A 602 -32.53 -27.19 -17.80
C PHE A 602 -32.51 -28.68 -17.46
N SER A 603 -32.21 -29.54 -18.44
CA SER A 603 -32.13 -30.99 -18.21
C SER A 603 -30.97 -31.35 -17.29
N ILE A 604 -29.79 -30.76 -17.52
CA ILE A 604 -28.61 -30.95 -16.66
C ILE A 604 -28.86 -30.32 -15.29
N ALA A 605 -29.45 -29.12 -15.25
CA ALA A 605 -29.78 -28.44 -14.01
C ALA A 605 -30.84 -29.14 -13.15
N TYR A 606 -31.67 -30.00 -13.75
CA TYR A 606 -32.63 -30.82 -13.02
C TYR A 606 -32.01 -32.13 -12.52
N HIS A 607 -30.96 -32.60 -13.20
CA HIS A 607 -30.27 -33.85 -12.86
C HIS A 607 -29.38 -33.69 -11.62
N HIS A 608 -28.67 -32.57 -11.53
CA HIS A 608 -27.88 -32.15 -10.36
C HIS A 608 -28.72 -31.35 -9.37
#